data_AF-A0A523IRB0-F1
#
_entry.id   AF-A0A523IRB0-F1
#
_cell.length_a   1.000
_cell.length_b   1.000
_cell.length_c   1.000
_cell.angle_alpha   90.00
_cell.angle_beta   90.00
_cell.angle_gamma   90.00
#
_symmetry.space_group_name_H-M   'P 1'
#
loop_
_entity.id
_entity.type
_entity.pdbx_description
1 polymer ?
#
loop_
_entity_poly.entity_id
_entity_poly.type
_entity_poly.pdbx_seq_one_letter_code
_entity_poly.pdbx_strand_id
1 'polypeptide(L)'
;MLGKNPGEEILLGLVGRFWTRSGGIRRLDGDSFRKFTEPDFAKTVWNFYLSEKENQTVLSTETRIACMDDRGRRNFKIYRTFIRPFSGIIRQEILKVVRRETEFKAVI
;
A
#
# COMPACT_ATOMS: atom_id res chain seq x y z
N MET A 1 -5.77 8.15 7.58
CA MET A 1 -6.67 7.61 6.53
C MET A 1 -6.88 8.71 5.50
N LEU A 2 -6.67 8.47 4.21
CA LEU A 2 -6.61 9.54 3.19
C LEU A 2 -7.93 9.74 2.43
N GLY A 3 -8.76 8.71 2.38
CA GLY A 3 -10.05 8.74 1.71
C GLY A 3 -10.73 7.37 1.81
N LYS A 4 -12.06 7.38 1.74
CA LYS A 4 -12.90 6.18 1.63
C LYS A 4 -14.04 6.51 0.68
N ASN A 5 -14.16 5.74 -0.39
CA ASN A 5 -15.43 5.57 -1.07
C ASN A 5 -16.09 4.33 -0.46
N PRO A 6 -17.25 4.47 0.23
CA PRO A 6 -17.94 3.33 0.81
C PRO A 6 -18.28 2.32 -0.29
N GLY A 7 -17.75 1.09 -0.18
CA GLY A 7 -18.01 -0.01 -1.11
C GLY A 7 -16.94 -0.26 -2.17
N GLU A 8 -16.09 0.72 -2.49
CA GLU A 8 -15.24 0.64 -3.70
C GLU A 8 -13.75 0.89 -3.45
N GLU A 9 -13.37 1.83 -2.58
CA GLU A 9 -11.96 2.24 -2.46
C GLU A 9 -11.56 2.65 -1.04
N ILE A 10 -10.44 2.12 -0.56
CA ILE A 10 -9.80 2.52 0.71
C ILE A 10 -8.37 2.99 0.43
N LEU A 11 -8.08 4.24 0.81
CA LEU A 11 -6.77 4.87 0.67
C LEU A 11 -6.11 5.04 2.06
N LEU A 12 -5.04 4.29 2.28
CA LEU A 12 -4.22 4.37 3.49
C LEU A 12 -2.92 5.13 3.21
N GLY A 13 -2.82 6.33 3.78
CA GLY A 13 -1.60 7.15 3.74
C GLY A 13 -0.69 6.87 4.91
N LEU A 14 0.58 6.63 4.62
CA LEU A 14 1.64 6.41 5.58
C LEU A 14 2.86 7.19 5.15
N VAL A 15 3.56 7.80 6.10
CA VAL A 15 4.87 8.41 5.84
C VAL A 15 5.92 7.61 6.59
N GLY A 16 7.06 7.36 5.96
CA GLY A 16 8.13 6.64 6.63
C GLY A 16 9.43 6.57 5.86
N ARG A 17 10.43 6.05 6.55
CA ARG A 17 11.76 5.73 6.04
C ARG A 17 11.85 4.22 5.86
N PHE A 18 11.12 3.68 4.89
CA PHE A 18 10.93 2.23 4.71
C PHE A 18 12.24 1.46 4.50
N TRP A 19 13.30 2.16 4.06
CA TRP A 19 14.65 1.62 3.89
C TRP A 19 15.48 1.56 5.18
N THR A 20 14.95 2.03 6.31
CA THR A 20 15.60 1.97 7.62
C THR A 20 15.05 0.80 8.44
N ARG A 21 15.83 0.26 9.38
CA ARG A 21 15.43 -0.91 10.19
C ARG A 21 14.15 -0.66 11.02
N SER A 22 13.94 0.56 11.49
CA SER A 22 12.75 0.94 12.28
C SER A 22 11.57 1.40 11.41
N GLY A 23 11.77 1.58 10.09
CA GLY A 23 10.77 2.08 9.16
C GLY A 23 10.36 3.55 9.37
N GLY A 24 10.64 4.16 10.52
CA GLY A 24 10.35 5.56 10.83
C GLY A 24 8.90 5.95 10.55
N ILE A 25 7.94 5.03 10.75
CA ILE A 25 6.56 5.19 10.31
C ILE A 25 5.87 6.27 11.13
N ARG A 26 5.40 7.32 10.46
CA ARG A 26 4.56 8.37 11.02
C ARG A 26 3.16 8.26 10.42
N ARG A 27 2.17 8.11 11.29
CA ARG A 27 0.76 8.22 10.92
C ARG A 27 0.39 9.70 10.95
N LEU A 28 -0.02 10.20 9.80
CA LEU A 28 -0.49 11.58 9.63
C LEU A 28 -1.97 11.55 9.26
N ASP A 29 -2.68 12.61 9.63
CA ASP A 29 -4.01 12.88 9.10
C ASP A 29 -3.94 13.29 7.61
N GLY A 30 -5.10 13.46 6.96
CA GLY A 30 -5.18 13.75 5.54
C GLY A 30 -4.44 15.04 5.15
N ASP A 31 -4.60 16.11 5.92
CA ASP A 31 -4.02 17.41 5.61
C ASP A 31 -2.53 17.47 5.89
N SER A 32 -2.08 16.90 7.00
CA SER A 32 -0.67 16.78 7.35
C SER A 32 0.05 15.88 6.34
N PHE A 33 -0.58 14.79 5.89
CA PHE A 33 -0.03 13.95 4.83
C PHE A 33 0.13 14.71 3.51
N ARG A 34 -0.86 15.52 3.12
CA ARG A 34 -0.78 16.34 1.90
C ARG A 34 0.37 17.34 1.98
N LYS A 35 0.50 18.05 3.10
CA LYS A 35 1.52 19.10 3.33
C LYS A 35 2.92 18.58 3.66
N PHE A 36 3.08 17.29 3.98
CA PHE A 36 4.37 16.75 4.39
C PHE A 36 5.43 16.85 3.28
N THR A 37 6.58 17.44 3.57
CA THR A 37 7.69 17.64 2.63
C THR A 37 9.07 17.37 3.25
N GLU A 38 9.11 16.72 4.42
CA GLU A 38 10.37 16.47 5.13
C GLU A 38 11.29 15.60 4.25
N PRO A 39 12.54 16.02 4.00
CA PRO A 39 13.50 15.25 3.22
C PRO A 39 13.86 13.95 3.94
N ASP A 40 14.35 12.95 3.20
CA ASP A 40 14.74 11.63 3.75
C ASP A 40 13.53 10.80 4.26
N PHE A 41 12.32 11.17 3.86
CA PHE A 41 11.09 10.41 4.06
C PHE A 41 10.42 10.09 2.71
N ALA A 42 9.59 9.06 2.71
CA ALA A 42 8.70 8.76 1.60
C ALA A 42 7.25 8.73 2.08
N LYS A 43 6.36 9.31 1.26
CA LYS A 43 4.93 9.11 1.34
C LYS A 43 4.58 7.81 0.64
N THR A 44 3.76 7.01 1.29
CA THR A 44 3.19 5.79 0.73
C THR A 44 1.68 5.88 0.82
N VAL A 45 1.03 5.60 -0.29
CA VAL A 45 -0.42 5.43 -0.37
C VAL A 45 -0.66 3.98 -0.75
N TRP A 46 -1.36 3.28 0.13
CA TRP A 46 -1.87 1.96 -0.17
C TRP A 46 -3.34 2.08 -0.56
N ASN A 47 -3.62 1.72 -1.80
CA ASN A 47 -4.95 1.65 -2.35
C ASN A 47 -5.45 0.20 -2.32
N PHE A 48 -6.67 0.02 -1.82
CA PHE A 48 -7.47 -1.19 -1.97
C PHE A 48 -8.71 -0.82 -2.76
N TYR A 49 -8.81 -1.39 -3.95
CA TYR A 49 -9.91 -1.15 -4.87
C TYR A 49 -10.67 -2.45 -5.12
N LEU A 50 -11.99 -2.41 -4.94
CA LEU A 50 -12.89 -3.52 -5.25
C LEU A 50 -13.62 -3.18 -6.54
N SER A 51 -13.56 -4.08 -7.53
CA SER A 51 -14.33 -3.97 -8.75
C SER A 51 -15.15 -5.22 -9.00
N GLU A 52 -16.42 -5.06 -9.36
CA GLU A 52 -17.23 -6.15 -9.87
C GLU A 52 -16.88 -6.41 -11.34
N LYS A 53 -16.55 -7.66 -11.68
CA LYS A 53 -16.31 -8.08 -13.05
C LYS A 53 -17.11 -9.34 -13.34
N GLU A 54 -18.08 -9.20 -14.24
CA GLU A 54 -18.96 -10.23 -14.81
C GLU A 54 -19.83 -10.97 -13.77
N ASN A 55 -19.25 -11.61 -12.76
CA ASN A 55 -19.95 -12.19 -11.60
C ASN A 55 -19.00 -12.44 -10.41
N GLN A 56 -17.85 -11.75 -10.37
CA GLN A 56 -16.82 -11.91 -9.35
C GLN A 56 -16.40 -10.55 -8.81
N THR A 57 -16.11 -10.51 -7.51
CA THR A 57 -15.49 -9.35 -6.88
C THR A 57 -13.96 -9.47 -7.01
N VAL A 58 -13.35 -8.54 -7.72
CA VAL A 58 -11.89 -8.46 -7.89
C VAL A 58 -11.34 -7.42 -6.93
N LEU A 59 -10.55 -7.87 -5.96
CA LEU A 59 -9.78 -7.00 -5.07
C LEU A 59 -8.41 -6.70 -5.69
N SER A 60 -8.19 -5.44 -6.06
CA SER A 60 -6.92 -4.91 -6.52
C SER A 60 -6.22 -4.14 -5.42
N THR A 61 -4.92 -4.34 -5.26
CA THR A 61 -4.11 -3.57 -4.30
C THR A 61 -2.97 -2.85 -5.00
N GLU A 62 -2.88 -1.54 -4.81
CA GLU A 62 -1.82 -0.73 -5.39
C GLU A 62 -1.05 0.00 -4.28
N THR A 63 0.27 0.03 -4.36
CA THR A 63 1.08 0.78 -3.40
C THR A 63 1.90 1.81 -4.16
N ARG A 64 1.48 3.07 -4.02
CA ARG A 64 2.12 4.24 -4.63
C ARG A 64 3.06 4.85 -3.62
N ILE A 65 4.30 5.11 -4.02
CA ILE A 65 5.34 5.61 -3.12
C ILE A 65 5.99 6.83 -3.76
N ALA A 66 5.92 7.97 -3.08
CA ALA A 66 6.56 9.22 -3.47
C ALA A 66 7.69 9.52 -2.47
N CYS A 67 8.93 9.51 -2.95
CA CYS A 67 10.09 9.92 -2.16
C CYS A 67 10.19 11.45 -2.17
N MET A 68 10.48 12.07 -1.02
CA MET A 68 10.55 13.53 -0.91
C MET A 68 11.89 14.10 -1.43
N ASP A 69 12.93 13.28 -1.58
CA ASP A 69 14.25 13.67 -2.07
C ASP A 69 14.96 12.56 -2.88
N ASP A 70 16.01 12.92 -3.62
CA ASP A 70 16.76 11.99 -4.47
C ASP A 70 17.53 10.92 -3.68
N ARG A 71 17.98 11.24 -2.47
CA ARG A 71 18.62 10.25 -1.57
C ARG A 71 17.59 9.21 -1.13
N GLY A 72 16.42 9.63 -0.67
CA GLY A 72 15.30 8.74 -0.37
C GLY A 72 14.91 7.89 -1.58
N ARG A 73 14.85 8.48 -2.78
CA ARG A 73 14.55 7.76 -4.03
C ARG A 73 15.57 6.67 -4.34
N ARG A 74 16.87 6.94 -4.18
CA ARG A 74 17.93 5.96 -4.42
C ARG A 74 17.88 4.82 -3.41
N ASN A 75 17.76 5.14 -2.12
CA ASN A 75 17.66 4.15 -1.05
C ASN A 75 16.40 3.28 -1.21
N PHE A 76 15.28 3.90 -1.53
CA PHE A 76 14.03 3.21 -1.79
C PHE A 76 14.12 2.32 -3.04
N LYS A 77 14.78 2.76 -4.11
CA LYS A 77 14.99 1.92 -5.31
C LYS A 77 15.82 0.68 -4.98
N ILE A 78 16.88 0.83 -4.19
CA ILE A 78 17.73 -0.30 -3.74
C ILE A 78 16.89 -1.26 -2.88
N TYR A 79 16.27 -0.75 -1.82
CA TYR A 79 15.38 -1.50 -0.93
C TYR A 79 14.30 -2.26 -1.72
N ARG A 80 13.64 -1.58 -2.65
CA ARG A 80 12.60 -2.16 -3.50
C ARG A 80 13.17 -3.27 -4.38
N THR A 81 14.33 -3.12 -4.99
CA THR A 81 14.92 -4.19 -5.82
C THR A 81 15.22 -5.45 -5.01
N PHE A 82 15.73 -5.30 -3.78
CA PHE A 82 16.01 -6.44 -2.90
C PHE A 82 14.74 -7.13 -2.36
N ILE A 83 13.72 -6.35 -1.98
CA ILE A 83 12.53 -6.88 -1.30
C ILE A 83 11.38 -7.23 -2.25
N ARG A 84 11.33 -6.65 -3.45
CA ARG A 84 10.33 -6.96 -4.48
C ARG A 84 10.06 -8.44 -4.69
N PRO A 85 11.06 -9.33 -4.90
CA PRO A 85 10.77 -10.73 -5.18
C PRO A 85 10.03 -11.39 -4.01
N PHE A 86 10.45 -11.13 -2.78
CA PHE A 86 9.81 -11.69 -1.58
C PHE A 86 8.44 -11.06 -1.30
N SER A 87 8.34 -9.73 -1.41
CA SER A 87 7.08 -9.01 -1.17
C SER A 87 6.00 -9.36 -2.20
N GLY A 88 6.38 -9.65 -3.45
CA GLY A 88 5.45 -10.07 -4.49
C GLY A 88 4.83 -11.43 -4.16
N ILE A 89 5.64 -12.40 -3.73
CA ILE A 89 5.18 -13.74 -3.35
C ILE A 89 4.23 -13.65 -2.15
N ILE A 90 4.61 -12.93 -1.09
CA ILE A 90 3.77 -12.78 0.11
C ILE A 90 2.43 -12.14 -0.26
N ARG A 91 2.40 -11.10 -1.11
CA ARG A 91 1.14 -10.51 -1.57
C ARG A 91 0.28 -11.46 -2.38
N GLN A 92 0.89 -12.27 -3.25
CA GLN A 92 0.15 -13.29 -4.00
C GLN A 92 -0.44 -14.35 -3.06
N GLU A 93 0.31 -14.80 -2.06
CA GLU A 93 -0.21 -15.74 -1.06
C GLU A 93 -1.32 -15.14 -0.22
N ILE A 94 -1.20 -13.88 0.21
CA ILE A 94 -2.29 -13.16 0.89
C ILE A 94 -3.54 -13.09 0.01
N LEU A 95 -3.40 -12.76 -1.28
CA LEU A 95 -4.53 -12.71 -2.21
C LEU A 95 -5.15 -14.10 -2.44
N LYS A 96 -4.35 -15.17 -2.49
CA LYS A 96 -4.85 -16.57 -2.57
C LYS A 96 -5.62 -16.96 -1.31
N VAL A 97 -5.11 -16.59 -0.14
CA VAL A 97 -5.79 -16.82 1.15
C VAL A 97 -7.10 -16.05 1.21
N VAL A 98 -7.08 -14.76 0.87
CA VAL A 98 -8.30 -13.93 0.80
C VAL A 98 -9.30 -14.53 -0.17
N ARG A 99 -8.86 -14.94 -1.37
CA ARG A 99 -9.72 -15.62 -2.35
C ARG A 99 -10.36 -16.88 -1.78
N ARG A 100 -9.56 -17.74 -1.12
CA ARG A 100 -10.07 -18.97 -0.49
C ARG A 100 -11.08 -18.66 0.60
N GLU A 101 -10.80 -17.69 1.48
CA GLU A 101 -11.71 -17.27 2.55
C GLU A 101 -13.00 -16.63 2.02
N THR A 102 -12.93 -15.86 0.93
CA THR A 102 -14.13 -15.30 0.28
C THR A 102 -14.92 -16.33 -0.51
N GLU A 103 -14.27 -17.33 -1.12
CA GLU A 103 -14.96 -18.49 -1.73
C GLU A 103 -15.66 -19.34 -0.65
N PHE A 104 -15.08 -19.46 0.56
CA PHE A 104 -15.73 -20.12 1.70
C PHE A 104 -16.83 -19.27 2.37
N LYS A 105 -16.76 -17.94 2.30
CA LYS A 105 -17.81 -17.04 2.79
C LYS A 105 -18.89 -16.72 1.75
N ALA A 106 -18.76 -17.19 0.52
CA ALA A 106 -19.85 -17.23 -0.46
C ALA A 106 -20.73 -18.47 -0.22
N VAL A 107 -21.23 -18.60 1.01
CA VAL A 107 -22.35 -19.48 1.33
C VAL A 107 -23.44 -18.59 1.93
N ILE A 108 -24.38 -18.25 1.04
CA ILE A 108 -25.72 -17.65 1.24
C ILE A 108 -25.75 -16.28 1.92
#